data_AF-A0A7C5GIS3-F1
#
_entry.id   AF-A0A7C5GIS3-F1
#
_cell.length_a   1.000
_cell.length_b   1.000
_cell.length_c   1.000
_cell.angle_alpha   90.00
_cell.angle_beta   90.00
_cell.angle_gamma   90.00
#
_symmetry.space_group_name_H-M   'P 1'
#
loop_
_entity.id
_entity.type
_entity.pdbx_description
1 polymer ?
#
loop_
_entity_poly.entity_id
_entity_poly.type
_entity_poly.pdbx_seq_one_letter_code
_entity_poly.pdbx_strand_id
1 'polypeptide(L)'
;MLNKIIKFLIENKLVTILLLLVFVFWGIISAPFDWEIDWLPRNPVAVDAIPDIGENQQIVFTKWEGQSPQDIEDQITYPLMTSLLGIPGVKTIRSSS
;
A
#
# COMPACT_ATOMS: atom_id res chain seq x y z
N MET A 1 4.55 -35.67 -8.72
CA MET A 1 3.72 -34.64 -9.38
C MET A 1 4.56 -33.68 -10.21
N LEU A 2 5.63 -33.12 -9.67
CA LEU A 2 6.56 -32.22 -10.39
C LEU A 2 7.05 -32.79 -11.73
N ASN A 3 7.53 -34.05 -11.74
CA ASN A 3 8.01 -34.70 -12.98
C ASN A 3 6.95 -34.78 -14.08
N LYS A 4 5.65 -34.86 -13.72
CA LYS A 4 4.56 -34.85 -14.72
C LYS A 4 4.39 -33.47 -15.35
N ILE A 5 4.52 -32.40 -14.55
CA ILE A 5 4.44 -31.02 -15.03
C ILE A 5 5.64 -30.71 -15.93
N ILE A 6 6.84 -31.08 -15.51
CA ILE A 6 8.06 -30.89 -16.30
C ILE A 6 7.94 -31.65 -17.64
N LYS A 7 7.50 -32.90 -17.60
CA LYS A 7 7.28 -33.70 -18.82
C LYS A 7 6.25 -33.04 -19.74
N PHE A 8 5.14 -32.53 -19.20
CA PHE A 8 4.13 -31.79 -19.98
C PHE A 8 4.70 -30.56 -20.68
N LEU A 9 5.53 -29.75 -19.98
CA LEU A 9 6.16 -28.56 -20.55
C LEU A 9 7.20 -28.90 -21.64
N ILE A 10 7.91 -30.02 -21.49
CA ILE A 10 8.90 -30.49 -22.47
C ILE A 10 8.22 -31.04 -23.73
N GLU A 11 7.13 -31.80 -23.56
CA GLU A 11 6.38 -32.41 -24.67
C GLU A 11 5.57 -31.35 -25.43
N ASN A 12 4.98 -30.38 -24.74
CA ASN A 12 4.15 -29.32 -25.34
C ASN A 12 4.93 -28.01 -25.50
N LYS A 13 6.01 -28.04 -26.29
CA LYS A 13 6.91 -26.89 -26.48
C LYS A 13 6.19 -25.62 -26.92
N LEU A 14 5.18 -25.72 -27.78
CA LEU A 14 4.39 -24.58 -28.24
C LEU A 14 3.63 -23.92 -27.09
N VAL A 15 2.97 -24.71 -26.24
CA VAL A 15 2.24 -24.20 -25.07
C VAL A 15 3.21 -23.53 -24.11
N THR A 16 4.37 -24.14 -23.88
CA THR A 16 5.42 -23.58 -23.01
C THR A 16 5.93 -22.24 -23.52
N ILE A 17 6.19 -22.12 -24.83
CA ILE A 17 6.65 -20.86 -25.43
C ILE A 17 5.57 -19.78 -25.36
N LEU A 18 4.32 -20.11 -25.68
CA LEU A 18 3.21 -19.15 -25.58
C LEU A 18 3.03 -18.64 -24.16
N LEU A 19 3.06 -19.54 -23.18
CA LEU A 19 2.96 -19.20 -21.78
C LEU A 19 4.11 -18.29 -21.36
N LEU A 20 5.35 -18.61 -21.77
CA LEU A 20 6.51 -17.75 -21.52
C LEU A 20 6.35 -16.35 -22.14
N LEU A 21 5.89 -16.27 -23.39
CA LEU A 21 5.64 -14.99 -24.05
C LEU A 21 4.60 -14.16 -23.29
N VAL A 22 3.49 -14.77 -22.85
CA VAL A 22 2.48 -14.09 -22.05
C VAL A 22 3.09 -13.49 -20.77
N PHE A 23 3.91 -14.26 -20.05
CA PHE A 23 4.58 -13.75 -18.84
C PHE A 23 5.56 -12.61 -19.14
N VAL A 24 6.31 -12.71 -20.22
CA VAL A 24 7.27 -11.66 -20.62
C VAL A 24 6.53 -10.39 -21.01
N PHE A 25 5.51 -10.48 -21.86
CA PHE A 25 4.70 -9.30 -22.25
C PHE A 25 4.01 -8.68 -21.04
N TRP A 26 3.43 -9.49 -20.16
CA TRP A 26 2.81 -9.00 -18.93
C TRP A 26 3.83 -8.30 -18.02
N GLY A 27 5.05 -8.84 -17.93
CA GLY A 27 6.16 -8.24 -17.21
C GLY A 27 6.58 -6.89 -17.77
N ILE A 28 6.68 -6.75 -19.10
CA ILE A 28 7.01 -5.48 -19.77
C ILE A 28 5.94 -4.42 -19.50
N ILE A 29 4.66 -4.79 -19.60
CA ILE A 29 3.52 -3.88 -19.34
C ILE A 29 3.53 -3.37 -17.90
N SER A 30 3.88 -4.25 -16.94
CA SER A 30 3.83 -3.96 -15.51
C SER A 30 5.11 -3.34 -14.94
N ALA A 31 6.22 -3.41 -15.68
CA ALA A 31 7.51 -2.92 -15.23
C ALA A 31 7.46 -1.39 -15.03
N PRO A 32 8.16 -0.86 -14.00
CA PRO A 32 8.17 0.58 -13.72
C PRO A 32 8.99 1.40 -14.71
N PHE A 33 9.82 0.76 -15.54
CA PHE A 33 10.69 1.41 -16.51
C PHE A 33 9.92 1.85 -17.76
N ASP A 34 10.38 2.94 -18.38
CA ASP A 34 9.88 3.34 -19.69
C ASP A 34 10.67 2.63 -20.78
N TRP A 35 9.99 1.78 -21.55
CA TRP A 35 10.61 0.98 -22.61
C TRP A 35 10.43 1.62 -24.00
N GLU A 36 9.74 2.77 -24.10
CA GLU A 36 9.47 3.48 -25.37
C GLU A 36 8.80 2.60 -26.44
N ILE A 37 7.86 1.74 -26.03
CA ILE A 37 7.13 0.83 -26.92
C ILE A 37 5.71 1.34 -27.15
N ASP A 38 5.51 2.12 -28.21
CA ASP A 38 4.24 2.82 -28.49
C ASP A 38 3.03 1.88 -28.74
N TRP A 39 3.26 0.62 -29.14
CA TRP A 39 2.20 -0.31 -29.50
C TRP A 39 1.72 -1.21 -28.35
N LEU A 40 2.37 -1.17 -27.18
CA LEU A 40 2.00 -1.96 -26.01
C LEU A 40 1.32 -1.07 -24.96
N PRO A 41 0.20 -1.51 -24.35
CA PRO A 41 -0.39 -0.79 -23.21
C PRO A 41 0.60 -0.76 -22.05
N ARG A 42 0.68 0.36 -21.33
CA ARG A 42 1.60 0.53 -20.19
C ARG A 42 0.80 0.68 -18.89
N ASN A 43 1.12 -0.15 -17.89
CA ASN A 43 0.52 -0.08 -16.56
C ASN A 43 1.59 -0.34 -15.49
N PRO A 44 2.50 0.62 -15.28
CA PRO A 44 3.69 0.42 -14.46
C PRO A 44 3.30 0.33 -12.98
N VAL A 45 3.94 -0.59 -12.26
CA VAL A 45 3.83 -0.62 -10.79
C VAL A 45 4.43 0.67 -10.22
N ALA A 46 3.71 1.29 -9.28
CA ALA A 46 4.20 2.47 -8.58
C ALA A 46 5.48 2.13 -7.81
N VAL A 47 6.53 2.91 -8.04
CA VAL A 47 7.82 2.77 -7.34
C VAL A 47 8.12 4.06 -6.61
N ASP A 48 8.68 3.93 -5.42
CA ASP A 48 9.19 5.04 -4.63
C ASP A 48 10.67 4.81 -4.35
N ALA A 49 11.40 5.90 -4.07
CA ALA A 49 12.82 5.84 -3.79
C ALA A 49 13.12 5.15 -2.44
N ILE A 50 12.18 5.20 -1.50
CA ILE A 50 12.31 4.65 -0.15
C ILE A 50 11.03 3.85 0.16
N PRO A 51 11.13 2.68 0.81
CA PRO A 51 9.94 1.98 1.28
C PRO A 51 9.17 2.83 2.31
N ASP A 52 7.86 2.66 2.37
CA ASP A 52 7.05 3.28 3.42
C ASP A 52 7.42 2.69 4.79
N ILE A 53 8.10 3.49 5.60
CA ILE A 53 8.50 3.21 6.97
C ILE A 53 7.65 3.99 7.98
N GLY A 54 6.67 4.76 7.51
CA GLY A 54 5.80 5.57 8.35
C GLY A 54 4.97 4.71 9.28
N GLU A 55 4.81 5.16 10.53
CA GLU A 55 3.78 4.56 11.38
C GLU A 55 2.40 4.95 10.85
N ASN A 56 1.44 4.02 10.93
CA ASN A 56 0.06 4.32 10.58
C ASN A 56 -0.51 5.32 11.60
N GLN A 57 -0.52 6.60 11.25
CA GLN A 57 -0.92 7.71 12.09
C GLN A 57 -2.19 8.36 11.57
N GLN A 58 -3.22 8.42 12.42
CA GLN A 58 -4.43 9.19 12.15
C GLN A 58 -4.38 10.50 12.93
N ILE A 59 -4.54 11.62 12.23
CA ILE A 59 -4.62 12.96 12.83
C ILE A 59 -6.09 13.35 12.97
N VAL A 60 -6.47 13.81 14.17
CA VAL A 60 -7.77 14.41 14.47
C VAL A 60 -7.50 15.84 14.91
N PHE A 61 -8.12 16.80 14.25
CA PHE A 61 -7.92 18.23 14.52
C PHE A 61 -9.27 18.90 14.75
N THR A 62 -9.40 19.57 15.90
CA THR A 62 -10.61 20.29 16.29
C THR A 62 -10.26 21.74 16.58
N LYS A 63 -11.01 22.67 15.99
CA LYS A 63 -10.81 24.11 16.18
C LYS A 63 -11.83 24.65 17.18
N TRP A 64 -11.36 25.34 18.22
CA TRP A 64 -12.21 26.06 19.17
C TRP A 64 -11.62 27.42 19.51
N GLU A 65 -12.15 28.48 18.89
CA GLU A 65 -11.63 29.83 19.07
C GLU A 65 -12.09 30.45 20.39
N GLY A 66 -11.21 31.25 21.01
CA GLY A 66 -11.52 32.05 22.19
C GLY A 66 -11.61 31.28 23.51
N GLN A 67 -11.31 29.97 23.51
CA GLN A 67 -11.22 29.17 24.72
C GLN A 67 -9.80 29.06 25.23
N SER A 68 -9.65 28.83 26.53
CA SER A 68 -8.34 28.57 27.11
C SER A 68 -7.86 27.15 26.73
N PRO A 69 -6.54 26.90 26.69
CA PRO A 69 -6.02 25.55 26.47
C PRO A 69 -6.57 24.52 27.47
N GLN A 70 -6.81 24.95 28.71
CA GLN A 70 -7.39 24.08 29.75
C GLN A 70 -8.82 23.65 29.41
N ASP A 71 -9.65 24.59 28.93
CA ASP A 71 -11.02 24.28 28.52
C ASP A 71 -11.05 23.31 27.33
N ILE A 72 -10.12 23.49 26.38
CA ILE A 72 -9.96 22.60 25.23
C ILE A 72 -9.54 21.20 25.68
N GLU A 73 -8.59 21.10 26.61
CA GLU A 73 -8.14 19.82 27.16
C GLU A 73 -9.29 19.08 27.86
N ASP A 74 -9.98 19.75 28.79
CA ASP A 74 -10.99 19.13 29.63
C ASP A 74 -12.26 18.73 28.85
N GLN A 75 -12.65 19.52 27.86
CA GLN A 75 -13.92 19.33 27.14
C GLN A 75 -13.78 18.62 25.79
N ILE A 76 -12.62 18.69 25.14
CA ILE A 76 -12.40 18.09 23.82
C ILE A 76 -11.34 17.00 23.88
N THR A 77 -10.11 17.36 24.24
CA THR A 77 -8.95 16.47 24.07
C THR A 77 -9.03 15.25 24.97
N TYR A 78 -9.34 15.42 26.25
CA TYR A 78 -9.38 14.33 27.22
C TYR A 78 -10.52 13.32 26.95
N PRO A 79 -11.77 13.75 26.70
CA PRO A 79 -12.83 12.84 26.27
C PRO A 79 -12.49 12.11 24.96
N LEU A 80 -11.86 12.79 24.01
CA LEU A 80 -11.45 12.18 22.76
C LEU A 80 -10.36 11.13 22.99
N MET A 81 -9.30 11.45 23.72
CA MET A 81 -8.21 10.52 24.05
C MET A 81 -8.74 9.26 24.73
N THR A 82 -9.56 9.41 25.77
CA THR A 82 -10.13 8.28 26.52
C THR A 82 -11.01 7.39 25.65
N SER A 83 -11.78 7.97 24.72
CA SER A 83 -12.56 7.19 23.75
C SER A 83 -11.68 6.42 22.76
N LEU A 84 -10.57 7.02 22.32
CA LEU A 84 -9.66 6.44 21.33
C LEU A 84 -8.76 5.33 21.93
N LEU A 85 -8.53 5.35 23.24
CA LEU A 85 -7.79 4.28 23.95
C LEU A 85 -8.45 2.90 23.80
N GLY A 86 -9.78 2.86 23.63
CA GLY A 86 -10.52 1.61 23.47
C GLY A 86 -10.45 1.00 22.07
N ILE A 87 -9.82 1.68 21.10
CA ILE A 87 -9.81 1.23 19.70
C ILE A 87 -8.71 0.16 19.49
N PRO A 88 -9.05 -1.02 18.95
CA PRO A 88 -8.05 -2.04 18.63
C PRO A 88 -6.98 -1.52 17.66
N GLY A 89 -5.71 -1.82 17.96
CA GLY A 89 -4.57 -1.45 17.11
C GLY A 89 -3.99 -0.06 17.39
N VAL A 90 -4.57 0.73 18.28
CA VAL A 90 -3.96 1.96 18.77
C VAL A 90 -2.76 1.63 19.67
N LYS A 91 -1.58 2.11 19.31
CA LYS A 91 -0.35 1.91 20.10
C LYS A 91 -0.12 3.04 21.10
N THR A 92 -0.26 4.28 20.64
CA THR A 92 -0.05 5.49 21.44
C THR A 92 -1.01 6.57 20.95
N ILE A 93 -1.43 7.45 21.85
CA ILE A 93 -2.19 8.65 21.52
C ILE A 93 -1.38 9.83 22.02
N ARG A 94 -1.27 10.87 21.19
CA ARG A 94 -0.55 12.11 21.51
C ARG A 94 -1.50 13.26 21.24
N SER A 95 -1.54 14.22 22.15
CA SER A 95 -2.40 15.39 22.04
C SER A 95 -1.63 16.68 22.31
N SER A 96 -2.16 17.78 21.79
CA SER A 96 -1.72 19.15 22.06
C SER A 96 -2.95 20.03 22.03
N SER A 97 -3.13 20.83 23.07
CA SER A 97 -4.27 21.74 23.32
C SER A 97 -3.80 23.18 23.47
#